data_AF-L7J593-F1
#
_entry.id   AF-L7J593-F1
#
_cell.length_a   1.000
_cell.length_b   1.000
_cell.length_c   1.000
_cell.angle_alpha   90.00
_cell.angle_beta   90.00
_cell.angle_gamma   90.00
#
_symmetry.space_group_name_H-M   'P 1'
#
loop_
_entity.id
_entity.type
_entity.pdbx_description
1 polymer ?
#
loop_
_entity_poly.entity_id
_entity_poly.type
_entity_poly.pdbx_seq_one_letter_code
_entity_poly.pdbx_strand_id
1 'polypeptide(L)'
;MATEYLSQRNNLPTGLTPLFLAKERWETRTMICFDLFHNDYEPESAHLAEKNQLPVTMIALATDLEIITTTKYIQVQVNQSIREFHDYYGLGSRPPFAVDHANGNIPTYRNPRTCRRLGS
;
A
#
# COMPACT_ATOMS: atom_id res chain seq x y z
N MET A 1 11.80 -12.70 -9.04
CA MET A 1 11.52 -11.79 -10.18
C MET A 1 11.53 -10.31 -9.82
N ALA A 2 10.56 -9.73 -9.08
CA ALA A 2 10.61 -8.28 -8.77
C ALA A 2 11.69 -7.90 -7.71
N THR A 3 11.85 -8.73 -6.68
CA THR A 3 12.87 -8.54 -5.62
C THR A 3 14.29 -8.70 -6.14
N GLU A 4 14.54 -9.68 -7.02
CA GLU A 4 15.83 -9.87 -7.70
C GLU A 4 16.17 -8.66 -8.58
N TYR A 5 15.20 -8.15 -9.34
CA TYR A 5 15.37 -6.96 -10.17
C TYR A 5 15.67 -5.70 -9.34
N LEU A 6 15.01 -5.54 -8.19
CA LEU A 6 15.27 -4.45 -7.25
C LEU A 6 16.64 -4.58 -6.55
N SER A 7 17.09 -5.80 -6.25
CA SER A 7 18.39 -6.07 -5.61
C SER A 7 19.60 -5.79 -6.50
N GLN A 8 19.43 -5.85 -7.83
CA GLN A 8 20.50 -5.59 -8.79
C GLN A 8 20.80 -4.10 -9.01
N ARG A 9 19.86 -3.21 -8.66
CA ARG A 9 19.94 -1.77 -8.96
C ARG A 9 20.12 -0.88 -7.74
N ASN A 10 19.74 -1.33 -6.56
CA ASN A 10 20.00 -0.67 -5.29
C ASN A 10 20.57 -1.70 -4.33
N ASN A 11 21.57 -1.33 -3.52
CA ASN A 11 22.15 -2.15 -2.44
C ASN A 11 21.08 -2.46 -1.38
N LEU A 12 20.12 -3.31 -1.70
CA LEU A 12 19.09 -3.76 -0.79
C LEU A 12 19.74 -4.75 0.18
N PRO A 13 19.47 -4.64 1.49
CA PRO A 13 20.00 -5.58 2.47
C PRO A 13 19.60 -7.00 2.09
N THR A 14 20.58 -7.87 1.88
CA THR A 14 20.36 -9.30 1.65
C THR A 14 19.88 -9.95 2.95
N GLY A 15 18.82 -10.75 2.88
CA GLY A 15 18.27 -11.51 4.02
C GLY A 15 17.02 -10.91 4.67
N LEU A 16 16.52 -9.76 4.21
CA LEU A 16 15.23 -9.24 4.65
C LEU A 16 14.13 -9.65 3.65
N THR A 17 12.95 -10.01 4.16
CA THR A 17 11.77 -10.33 3.35
C THR A 17 10.87 -9.10 3.28
N PRO A 18 10.53 -8.59 2.07
CA PRO A 18 9.54 -7.54 1.91
C PRO A 18 8.21 -7.91 2.58
N LEU A 19 7.61 -6.97 3.31
CA LEU A 19 6.29 -7.17 3.89
C LEU A 19 5.24 -6.84 2.84
N PHE A 20 4.33 -7.78 2.56
CA PHE A 20 3.18 -7.50 1.71
C PHE A 20 2.16 -6.64 2.47
N LEU A 21 1.98 -5.39 2.04
CA LEU A 21 1.16 -4.40 2.74
C LEU A 21 -0.31 -4.46 2.33
N ALA A 22 -0.56 -4.34 1.04
CA ALA A 22 -1.92 -4.22 0.53
C ALA A 22 -2.02 -4.64 -0.93
N LYS A 23 -3.20 -5.17 -1.28
CA LYS A 23 -3.66 -5.33 -2.66
C LYS A 23 -4.99 -4.64 -2.82
N GLU A 24 -5.10 -3.89 -3.91
CA GLU A 24 -6.33 -3.23 -4.32
C GLU A 24 -6.62 -3.57 -5.77
N ARG A 25 -7.75 -4.25 -6.00
CA ARG A 25 -8.19 -4.68 -7.32
C ARG A 25 -9.28 -3.76 -7.84
N TRP A 26 -9.11 -3.32 -9.07
CA TRP A 26 -10.08 -2.56 -9.87
C TRP A 26 -10.41 -3.34 -11.15
N GLU A 27 -11.38 -2.88 -11.94
CA GLU A 27 -11.80 -3.56 -13.18
C GLU A 27 -10.64 -3.80 -14.16
N THR A 28 -9.76 -2.81 -14.33
CA THR A 28 -8.70 -2.83 -15.35
C THR A 28 -7.30 -2.99 -14.79
N ARG A 29 -7.13 -3.00 -13.46
CA ARG A 29 -5.81 -3.00 -12.84
C ARG A 29 -5.82 -3.59 -11.42
N THR A 30 -4.71 -4.17 -11.02
CA THR A 30 -4.45 -4.55 -9.62
C THR A 30 -3.21 -3.82 -9.14
N MET A 31 -3.34 -3.10 -8.04
CA MET A 31 -2.22 -2.47 -7.35
C MET A 31 -1.77 -3.38 -6.20
N ILE A 32 -0.46 -3.56 -6.08
CA ILE A 32 0.15 -4.38 -5.03
C ILE A 32 1.24 -3.54 -4.38
N CYS A 33 1.19 -3.39 -3.06
CA CYS A 33 2.13 -2.59 -2.29
C CYS A 33 2.94 -3.50 -1.37
N PHE A 34 4.26 -3.31 -1.39
CA PHE A 34 5.20 -3.97 -0.49
C PHE A 34 5.96 -2.91 0.30
N ASP A 35 6.17 -3.20 1.58
CA ASP A 35 7.17 -2.52 2.38
C ASP A 35 8.53 -3.15 2.12
N LEU A 36 9.49 -2.34 1.70
CA LEU A 36 10.86 -2.74 1.49
C LEU A 36 11.69 -2.28 2.69
N PHE A 37 11.70 -3.12 3.74
CA PHE A 37 12.67 -3.05 4.84
C PHE A 37 12.44 -1.97 5.90
N HIS A 38 11.22 -1.46 6.06
CA HIS A 38 10.84 -0.68 7.24
C HIS A 38 10.58 -1.61 8.43
N ASN A 39 11.58 -1.77 9.29
CA ASN A 39 11.55 -2.71 10.41
C ASN A 39 10.81 -2.16 11.65
N ASP A 40 10.54 -0.86 11.67
CA ASP A 40 9.88 -0.12 12.74
C ASP A 40 8.41 0.20 12.42
N TYR A 41 7.81 -0.54 11.49
CA TYR A 41 6.40 -0.40 11.15
C TYR A 41 5.53 -0.59 12.38
N GLU A 42 4.87 0.50 12.81
CA GLU A 42 3.98 0.51 13.98
C GLU A 42 2.52 0.63 13.54
N PRO A 43 1.75 -0.47 13.55
CA PRO A 43 0.39 -0.48 13.02
C PRO A 43 -0.61 0.36 13.82
N GLU A 44 -0.33 0.62 15.10
CA GLU A 44 -1.19 1.43 15.96
C GLU A 44 -1.15 2.91 15.58
N SER A 45 0.01 3.41 15.13
CA SER A 45 0.18 4.78 14.69
C SER A 45 0.11 4.93 13.16
N ALA A 46 0.04 3.82 12.42
CA ALA A 46 0.07 3.79 10.95
C ALA A 46 -1.11 4.45 10.23
N HIS A 47 -2.15 4.86 10.95
CA HIS A 47 -3.28 5.64 10.41
C HIS A 47 -3.04 7.16 10.48
N LEU A 48 -2.03 7.63 11.23
CA LEU A 48 -1.76 9.05 11.44
C LEU A 48 -1.01 9.66 10.25
N ALA A 49 -1.42 10.83 9.77
CA ALA A 49 -0.84 11.49 8.59
C ALA A 49 0.63 11.91 8.76
N GLU A 50 1.06 12.14 10.00
CA GLU A 50 2.43 12.52 10.36
C GLU A 50 3.36 11.31 10.53
N LYS A 51 2.79 10.10 10.52
CA LYS A 51 3.51 8.83 10.57
C LYS A 51 3.49 8.17 9.19
N ASN A 52 4.55 7.43 8.88
CA ASN A 52 4.66 6.64 7.64
C ASN A 52 4.57 7.46 6.35
N GLN A 53 5.29 8.58 6.26
CA GLN A 53 5.51 9.31 5.00
C GLN A 53 6.69 8.70 4.24
N LEU A 54 6.58 7.43 3.87
CA LEU A 54 7.68 6.67 3.28
C LEU A 54 7.89 7.04 1.81
N PRO A 55 9.13 6.99 1.29
CA PRO A 55 9.39 7.06 -0.13
C PRO A 55 8.73 5.87 -0.84
N VAL A 56 8.17 6.09 -2.02
CA VAL A 56 7.48 5.06 -2.81
C VAL A 56 8.14 4.96 -4.18
N THR A 57 8.35 3.74 -4.65
CA THR A 57 8.75 3.44 -6.03
C THR A 57 7.65 2.61 -6.69
N MET A 58 7.20 3.04 -7.86
CA MET A 58 6.17 2.39 -8.65
C MET A 58 6.81 1.59 -9.79
N ILE A 59 6.39 0.34 -9.92
CA ILE A 59 6.75 -0.53 -11.02
C ILE A 59 5.45 -0.86 -11.75
N ALA A 60 5.38 -0.53 -13.03
CA ALA A 60 4.28 -0.93 -13.88
C ALA A 60 4.62 -2.26 -14.56
N LEU A 61 3.74 -3.24 -14.37
CA LEU A 61 3.79 -4.53 -15.05
C LEU A 61 2.74 -4.50 -16.15
N ALA A 62 3.17 -4.28 -17.39
CA ALA A 62 2.35 -4.38 -18.59
C ALA A 62 2.90 -5.52 -19.47
N THR A 63 2.79 -5.40 -20.80
CA THR A 63 3.51 -6.29 -21.73
C THR A 63 5.02 -6.29 -21.44
N ASP A 64 5.55 -5.12 -21.04
CA ASP A 64 6.92 -4.93 -20.59
C ASP A 64 6.98 -4.47 -19.11
N LEU A 65 8.15 -4.66 -18.49
CA LEU A 65 8.46 -4.18 -17.14
C LEU A 65 9.01 -2.75 -17.23
N GLU A 66 8.25 -1.78 -16.73
CA GLU A 66 8.69 -0.38 -16.66
C GLU A 66 8.80 0.11 -15.22
N ILE A 67 9.98 0.59 -14.83
CA ILE A 67 10.13 1.36 -13.59
C ILE A 67 9.69 2.79 -13.89
N ILE A 68 8.67 3.25 -13.17
CA ILE A 68 8.18 4.62 -13.31
C ILE A 68 8.69 5.42 -12.12
N THR A 69 9.44 6.49 -12.39
CA THR A 69 9.79 7.45 -11.35
C THR A 69 8.51 7.97 -10.70
N THR A 70 8.37 7.69 -9.41
CA THR A 70 7.16 8.04 -8.67
C THR A 70 7.13 9.53 -8.44
N THR A 71 6.06 10.19 -8.88
CA THR A 71 5.87 11.60 -8.56
C THR A 71 5.54 11.76 -7.07
N LYS A 72 5.86 12.92 -6.49
CA LYS A 72 5.47 13.25 -5.12
C LYS A 72 3.97 13.05 -4.87
N TYR A 73 3.14 13.30 -5.89
CA TYR A 73 1.70 13.07 -5.83
C TYR A 73 1.37 11.59 -5.61
N ILE A 74 1.92 10.68 -6.41
CA ILE A 74 1.67 9.24 -6.28
C ILE A 74 2.17 8.71 -4.93
N GLN A 75 3.34 9.19 -4.47
CA GLN A 75 3.84 8.83 -3.13
C GLN A 75 2.86 9.25 -2.02
N VAL A 76 2.31 10.47 -2.09
CA VAL A 76 1.32 10.94 -1.12
C VAL A 76 0.04 10.11 -1.19
N GLN A 77 -0.43 9.76 -2.39
CA GLN A 77 -1.61 8.93 -2.59
C GLN A 77 -1.42 7.52 -2.00
N VAL A 78 -0.30 6.84 -2.29
CA VAL A 78 -0.03 5.49 -1.77
C VAL A 78 0.02 5.50 -0.23
N ASN A 79 0.76 6.43 0.36
CA ASN A 79 0.80 6.56 1.82
C ASN A 79 -0.59 6.85 2.42
N GLN A 80 -1.40 7.70 1.74
CA GLN A 80 -2.78 7.97 2.15
C GLN A 80 -3.65 6.72 2.08
N SER A 81 -3.60 5.94 1.01
CA SER A 81 -4.39 4.71 0.87
C SER A 81 -4.04 3.68 1.94
N ILE A 82 -2.76 3.49 2.28
CA ILE A 82 -2.37 2.58 3.37
C ILE A 82 -2.93 3.08 4.73
N ARG A 83 -2.86 4.38 5.02
CA ARG A 83 -3.49 4.96 6.22
C ARG A 83 -4.98 4.68 6.26
N GLU A 84 -5.66 4.85 5.13
CA GLU A 84 -7.09 4.59 5.01
C GLU A 84 -7.42 3.11 5.20
N PHE A 85 -6.60 2.17 4.74
CA PHE A 85 -6.81 0.76 5.06
C PHE A 85 -6.69 0.47 6.55
N HIS A 86 -5.75 1.10 7.26
CA HIS A 86 -5.76 1.01 8.72
C HIS A 86 -7.08 1.55 9.28
N ASP A 87 -7.51 2.73 8.86
CA ASP A 87 -8.77 3.31 9.33
C ASP A 87 -9.97 2.39 9.05
N TYR A 88 -10.13 1.90 7.83
CA TYR A 88 -11.25 1.07 7.40
C TYR A 88 -11.32 -0.29 8.12
N TYR A 89 -10.19 -0.96 8.32
CA TYR A 89 -10.17 -2.29 8.94
C TYR A 89 -10.22 -2.28 10.47
N GLY A 90 -10.15 -1.10 11.10
CA GLY A 90 -10.38 -0.97 12.54
C GLY A 90 -9.14 -1.11 13.41
N LEU A 91 -9.30 -0.88 14.71
CA LEU A 91 -8.23 -0.99 15.72
C LEU A 91 -7.57 -2.36 15.67
N GLY A 92 -6.24 -2.41 15.83
CA GLY A 92 -5.48 -3.65 15.76
C GLY A 92 -5.32 -4.23 14.34
N SER A 93 -5.86 -3.60 13.29
CA SER A 93 -5.70 -4.10 11.92
C SER A 93 -4.24 -4.13 11.50
N ARG A 94 -3.87 -5.17 10.73
CA ARG A 94 -2.52 -5.43 10.24
C ARG A 94 -2.58 -5.80 8.76
N PRO A 95 -1.55 -5.45 7.98
CA PRO A 95 -1.34 -6.06 6.66
C PRO A 95 -1.36 -7.60 6.69
N PRO A 96 -1.68 -8.25 5.55
CA PRO A 96 -2.02 -7.62 4.28
C PRO A 96 -3.47 -7.16 4.20
N PHE A 97 -3.69 -5.96 3.68
CA PHE A 97 -5.02 -5.44 3.36
C PHE A 97 -5.44 -5.87 1.95
N ALA A 98 -6.71 -6.21 1.76
CA ALA A 98 -7.21 -6.70 0.47
C ALA A 98 -8.57 -6.10 0.15
N VAL A 99 -8.60 -5.24 -0.85
CA VAL A 99 -9.82 -4.55 -1.30
C VAL A 99 -10.09 -4.89 -2.75
N ASP A 100 -11.35 -5.18 -3.07
CA ASP A 100 -11.79 -5.48 -4.43
C ASP A 100 -12.95 -4.56 -4.82
N HIS A 101 -12.71 -3.70 -5.81
CA HIS A 101 -13.67 -2.79 -6.42
C HIS A 101 -14.20 -3.32 -7.76
N ALA A 102 -13.72 -4.46 -8.25
CA ALA A 102 -14.09 -4.99 -9.54
C ALA A 102 -15.45 -5.70 -9.52
N ASN A 103 -15.99 -5.97 -10.71
CA ASN A 103 -17.30 -6.56 -10.96
C ASN A 103 -18.44 -5.80 -10.25
N GLY A 104 -18.36 -4.48 -10.16
CA GLY A 104 -19.34 -3.65 -9.45
C GLY A 104 -19.38 -3.84 -7.93
N ASN A 105 -18.34 -4.43 -7.34
CA ASN A 105 -18.25 -4.60 -5.90
C ASN A 105 -18.04 -3.25 -5.19
N ILE A 106 -18.81 -3.02 -4.13
CA ILE A 106 -18.64 -1.88 -3.24
C ILE A 106 -18.10 -2.41 -1.91
N PRO A 107 -16.81 -2.19 -1.59
CA PRO A 107 -16.22 -2.68 -0.35
C PRO A 107 -16.99 -2.18 0.88
N THR A 108 -17.25 -3.10 1.81
CA THR A 108 -17.90 -2.78 3.08
C THR A 108 -16.95 -3.09 4.23
N TYR A 109 -16.80 -2.11 5.12
CA TYR A 109 -15.90 -2.21 6.26
C TYR A 109 -16.75 -2.17 7.53
N ARG A 110 -16.74 -3.28 8.28
CA ARG A 110 -17.67 -3.47 9.40
C ARG A 110 -17.23 -2.78 10.70
N ASN A 111 -15.97 -2.38 10.79
CA ASN A 111 -15.41 -1.82 12.02
C ASN A 111 -14.37 -0.73 11.72
N PRO A 112 -14.73 0.35 11.00
CA PRO A 112 -13.78 1.44 10.76
C PRO A 112 -13.44 2.17 12.08
N ARG A 113 -12.17 2.57 12.24
CA ARG A 113 -11.71 3.38 13.39
C ARG A 113 -12.43 4.74 13.42
N THR A 114 -12.58 5.36 12.26
CA THR A 114 -13.28 6.64 12.12
C THR A 114 -14.63 6.47 11.44
N CYS A 115 -15.71 6.95 12.07
CA CYS A 115 -16.99 7.11 11.39
C CYS A 115 -16.88 8.26 10.37
N ARG A 116 -16.56 7.96 9.10
CA ARG A 116 -16.73 8.97 8.03
C ARG A 116 -18.23 9.25 7.86
N ARG A 117 -18.66 10.46 8.20
CA ARG A 117 -19.96 10.97 7.72
C ARG A 117 -19.92 10.99 6.20
N LEU A 118 -20.82 10.24 5.57
CA LEU A 118 -21.09 10.38 4.14
C LEU A 118 -21.79 11.73 3.95
N GLY A 119 -21.06 12.73 3.47
CA GLY A 119 -21.62 13.95 2.89
C GLY A 119 -21.45 15.23 3.71
N SER A 120 -20.82 16.20 3.06
CA SER A 120 -21.30 17.59 2.94
C SER A 120 -21.07 18.04 1.51
#